data_AF-A0A0N0VFR0-F1
#
_entry.id   AF-A0A0N0VFR0-F1
#
_cell.length_a   1.000
_cell.length_b   1.000
_cell.length_c   1.000
_cell.angle_alpha   90.00
_cell.angle_beta   90.00
_cell.angle_gamma   90.00
#
_symmetry.space_group_name_H-M   'P 1'
#
loop_
_entity.id
_entity.type
_entity.pdbx_description
1 polymer ?
#
loop_
_entity_poly.entity_id
_entity_poly.type
_entity_poly.pdbx_seq_one_letter_code
_entity_poly.pdbx_strand_id
1 'polypeptide(L)'
;MITTSTVEIDNTQGAASQNLAQTMLANINAHKLSPSFKLYEYSTHDTMLAPLAVTLGDHSELTMRAPYAVTIIVELLQDTESPNDWYVRPVRGSPTRQANGSYVFQLMNLEVHCIDAAGNQYLATTGICPLDGFRRMVDYSRPSVPNGQCTLAQNQYDNMGCPRTVADGKPVQGYCWMYRYVCPQTACPDGNVLGREDLQCYPTGGNTS
;
A
#
# COMPACT_ATOMS: atom_id res chain seq x y z
N MET A 1 -12.11 7.64 -21.73
CA MET A 1 -11.29 6.95 -22.75
C MET A 1 -9.91 6.80 -22.13
N ILE A 2 -9.65 5.64 -21.52
CA ILE A 2 -8.36 5.33 -20.87
C ILE A 2 -7.41 4.97 -22.01
N THR A 3 -6.33 5.72 -22.19
CA THR A 3 -5.35 5.43 -23.24
C THR A 3 -4.51 4.21 -22.84
N THR A 4 -4.00 3.46 -23.81
CA THR A 4 -3.13 2.29 -23.53
C THR A 4 -1.92 2.65 -22.67
N SER A 5 -1.43 3.90 -22.76
CA SER A 5 -0.35 4.43 -21.92
C SER A 5 -0.68 4.55 -20.43
N THR A 6 -1.95 4.79 -20.07
CA THR A 6 -2.36 4.88 -18.65
C THR A 6 -2.51 3.49 -18.03
N VAL A 7 -2.95 2.50 -18.80
CA VAL A 7 -3.02 1.10 -18.32
C VAL A 7 -1.62 0.55 -18.03
N GLU A 8 -0.63 0.92 -18.84
CA GLU A 8 0.75 0.49 -18.65
C GLU A 8 1.38 1.09 -17.39
N ILE A 9 1.14 2.38 -17.11
CA ILE A 9 1.68 3.01 -15.90
C ILE A 9 0.97 2.53 -14.63
N ASP A 10 -0.35 2.33 -14.66
CA ASP A 10 -1.10 1.85 -13.51
C ASP A 10 -0.65 0.43 -13.10
N ASN A 11 -0.44 -0.46 -14.07
CA ASN A 11 0.12 -1.79 -13.83
C ASN A 11 1.57 -1.73 -13.32
N THR A 12 2.35 -0.76 -13.80
CA THR A 12 3.72 -0.55 -13.33
C THR A 12 3.72 -0.09 -11.87
N GLN A 13 2.86 0.85 -11.51
CA GLN A 13 2.77 1.41 -10.16
C GLN A 13 2.16 0.46 -9.14
N GLY A 14 1.23 -0.39 -9.56
CA GLY A 14 0.41 -1.17 -8.65
C GLY A 14 -0.47 -0.29 -7.76
N ALA A 15 -1.13 -0.88 -6.76
CA ALA A 15 -1.97 -0.11 -5.84
C ALA A 15 -1.13 0.74 -4.89
N ALA A 16 -1.57 1.97 -4.61
CA ALA A 16 -0.89 2.89 -3.70
C ALA A 16 -0.70 2.34 -2.26
N SER A 17 -1.56 1.43 -1.83
CA SER A 17 -1.54 0.78 -0.51
C SER A 17 -0.64 -0.46 -0.44
N GLN A 18 0.02 -0.86 -1.53
CA GLN A 18 0.78 -2.12 -1.59
C GLN A 18 1.85 -2.24 -0.51
N ASN A 19 2.61 -1.17 -0.26
CA ASN A 19 3.62 -1.20 0.82
C ASN A 19 2.99 -1.50 2.19
N LEU A 20 1.82 -0.94 2.48
CA LEU A 20 1.10 -1.20 3.73
C LEU A 20 0.57 -2.64 3.78
N ALA A 21 -0.05 -3.11 2.69
CA ALA A 21 -0.59 -4.46 2.61
C ALA A 21 0.52 -5.53 2.73
N GLN A 22 1.66 -5.33 2.09
CA GLN A 22 2.84 -6.20 2.22
C GLN A 22 3.44 -6.15 3.63
N THR A 23 3.46 -4.97 4.28
CA THR A 23 3.89 -4.86 5.69
C THR A 23 2.97 -5.66 6.62
N MET A 24 1.65 -5.60 6.39
CA MET A 24 0.69 -6.42 7.15
C MET A 24 0.95 -7.92 6.96
N LEU A 25 1.17 -8.38 5.72
CA LEU A 25 1.53 -9.77 5.43
C LEU A 25 2.85 -10.19 6.07
N ALA A 26 3.86 -9.32 6.07
CA ALA A 26 5.14 -9.57 6.71
C ALA A 26 4.96 -9.78 8.23
N ASN A 27 4.14 -8.96 8.88
CA ASN A 27 3.84 -9.10 10.30
C ASN A 27 3.03 -10.37 10.61
N ILE A 28 2.07 -10.73 9.76
CA ILE A 28 1.35 -12.02 9.86
C ILE A 28 2.34 -13.18 9.79
N ASN A 29 3.25 -13.18 8.81
CA ASN A 29 4.25 -14.23 8.66
C ASN A 29 5.23 -14.26 9.85
N ALA A 30 5.65 -13.10 10.34
CA ALA A 30 6.51 -13.00 11.51
C ALA A 30 5.83 -13.58 12.76
N HIS A 31 4.55 -13.26 12.99
CA HIS A 31 3.77 -13.83 14.09
C HIS A 31 3.67 -15.35 14.02
N LYS A 32 3.48 -15.92 12.81
CA LYS A 32 3.46 -17.38 12.62
C LYS A 32 4.79 -18.06 12.96
N LEU A 33 5.91 -17.41 12.67
CA LEU A 33 7.25 -17.96 12.92
C LEU A 33 7.67 -17.79 14.39
N SER A 34 7.40 -16.62 14.95
CA SER A 34 7.71 -16.26 16.33
C SER A 34 6.66 -15.29 16.84
N PRO A 35 5.67 -15.77 17.62
CA PRO A 35 4.62 -14.92 18.16
C PRO A 35 5.22 -13.80 19.02
N SER A 36 5.27 -12.59 18.48
CA SER A 36 5.77 -11.40 19.15
C SER A 36 4.59 -10.50 19.51
N PHE A 37 4.28 -9.55 18.64
CA PHE A 37 3.15 -8.65 18.80
C PHE A 37 1.85 -9.32 18.34
N LYS A 38 0.78 -9.02 19.08
CA LYS A 38 -0.60 -9.47 18.79
C LYS A 38 -1.44 -8.39 18.13
N LEU A 39 -0.95 -7.16 18.10
CA LEU A 39 -1.62 -6.00 17.55
C LEU A 39 -0.59 -5.10 16.87
N TYR A 40 -0.91 -4.68 15.65
CA TYR A 40 -0.20 -3.65 14.91
C TYR A 40 -1.21 -2.58 14.53
N GLU A 41 -0.89 -1.32 14.82
CA GLU A 41 -1.75 -0.18 14.51
C GLU A 41 -1.06 0.71 13.48
N TYR A 42 -1.80 1.11 12.46
CA TYR A 42 -1.34 2.05 11.45
C TYR A 42 -2.35 3.19 11.36
N SER A 43 -1.93 4.38 11.79
CA SER A 43 -2.70 5.61 11.63
C SER A 43 -2.35 6.26 10.28
N THR A 44 -3.35 6.49 9.42
CA THR A 44 -3.16 6.99 8.06
C THR A 44 -4.37 7.81 7.58
N HIS A 45 -4.45 8.09 6.28
CA HIS A 45 -5.49 8.89 5.64
C HIS A 45 -6.44 8.04 4.80
N ASP A 46 -7.60 8.61 4.47
CA ASP A 46 -8.56 8.08 3.50
C ASP A 46 -7.91 7.72 2.16
N THR A 47 -6.94 8.53 1.70
CA THR A 47 -6.11 8.28 0.51
C THR A 47 -5.25 7.03 0.58
N MET A 48 -5.10 6.41 1.76
CA MET A 48 -4.46 5.10 1.94
C MET A 48 -5.46 3.99 2.26
N LEU A 49 -6.52 4.31 3.02
CA LEU A 49 -7.53 3.32 3.40
C LEU A 49 -8.38 2.86 2.22
N ALA A 50 -8.79 3.77 1.32
CA ALA A 50 -9.56 3.39 0.15
C ALA A 50 -8.75 2.49 -0.81
N PRO A 51 -7.51 2.83 -1.19
CA PRO A 51 -6.67 1.91 -1.96
C PRO A 51 -6.35 0.61 -1.22
N LEU A 52 -6.23 0.62 0.12
CA LEU A 52 -6.06 -0.62 0.88
C LEU A 52 -7.28 -1.51 0.73
N ALA A 53 -8.49 -1.00 0.94
CA ALA A 53 -9.72 -1.77 0.76
C ALA A 53 -9.84 -2.36 -0.65
N VAL A 54 -9.48 -1.59 -1.69
CA VAL A 54 -9.44 -2.08 -3.08
C VAL A 54 -8.41 -3.20 -3.26
N THR A 55 -7.21 -3.10 -2.65
CA THR A 55 -6.23 -4.21 -2.65
C THR A 55 -6.76 -5.47 -1.97
N LEU A 56 -7.66 -5.34 -0.99
CA LEU A 56 -8.35 -6.46 -0.35
C LEU A 56 -9.58 -6.94 -1.15
N GLY A 57 -9.88 -6.28 -2.27
CA GLY A 57 -10.96 -6.62 -3.19
C GLY A 57 -12.29 -5.92 -2.93
N ASP A 58 -12.37 -5.00 -1.97
CA ASP A 58 -13.61 -4.26 -1.70
C ASP A 58 -13.76 -3.10 -2.69
N HIS A 59 -14.83 -3.15 -3.49
CA HIS A 59 -15.18 -2.12 -4.46
C HIS A 59 -16.49 -1.41 -4.08
N SER A 60 -16.96 -1.59 -2.85
CA SER A 60 -18.20 -0.99 -2.37
C SER A 60 -18.13 0.54 -2.28
N GLU A 61 -19.30 1.20 -2.34
CA GLU A 61 -19.43 2.66 -2.20
C GLU A 61 -18.79 3.19 -0.90
N LEU A 62 -18.82 2.41 0.18
CA LEU A 62 -18.22 2.78 1.46
C LEU A 62 -16.69 2.82 1.41
N THR A 63 -16.06 2.14 0.44
CA THR A 63 -14.62 2.27 0.19
C THR A 63 -14.32 3.56 -0.56
N MET A 64 -15.16 3.93 -1.52
CA MET A 64 -14.99 5.17 -2.29
C MET A 64 -15.35 6.43 -1.49
N ARG A 65 -16.22 6.30 -0.47
CA ARG A 65 -16.69 7.40 0.38
C ARG A 65 -16.61 7.02 1.85
N ALA A 66 -15.37 6.80 2.30
CA ALA A 66 -15.14 6.33 3.65
C ALA A 66 -15.59 7.37 4.70
N PRO A 67 -16.31 6.96 5.76
CA PRO A 67 -16.69 7.87 6.84
C PRO A 67 -15.49 8.29 7.69
N TYR A 68 -15.68 9.32 8.52
CA TYR A 68 -14.65 9.76 9.46
C TYR A 68 -14.19 8.61 10.38
N ALA A 69 -12.87 8.53 10.60
CA ALA A 69 -12.22 7.51 11.42
C ALA A 69 -12.60 6.06 11.03
N VAL A 70 -12.84 5.84 9.73
CA VAL A 70 -12.92 4.48 9.17
C VAL A 70 -11.65 3.70 9.52
N THR A 71 -11.83 2.45 9.93
CA THR A 71 -10.74 1.55 10.32
C THR A 71 -10.93 0.23 9.59
N ILE A 72 -9.86 -0.25 8.97
CA ILE A 72 -9.78 -1.62 8.44
C ILE A 72 -9.00 -2.45 9.46
N ILE A 73 -9.61 -3.51 9.96
CA ILE A 73 -9.01 -4.44 10.91
C ILE A 73 -8.74 -5.73 10.15
N VAL A 74 -7.51 -6.23 10.19
CA VAL A 74 -7.12 -7.48 9.56
C VAL A 74 -6.75 -8.47 10.66
N GLU A 75 -7.60 -9.46 10.88
CA GLU A 75 -7.41 -10.45 11.93
C GLU A 75 -6.77 -11.72 11.35
N LEU A 76 -5.71 -12.20 11.99
CA LEU A 76 -5.14 -13.51 11.74
C LEU A 76 -5.84 -14.54 12.62
N LEU A 77 -6.45 -15.54 12.00
CA LEU A 77 -7.19 -16.62 12.66
C LEU A 77 -6.44 -17.93 12.48
N GLN A 78 -6.43 -18.76 13.51
CA GLN A 78 -5.89 -20.12 13.47
C GLN A 78 -7.05 -21.10 13.65
N ASP A 79 -7.08 -22.15 12.84
CA ASP A 79 -8.06 -23.21 13.01
C ASP A 79 -7.75 -24.04 14.26
N THR A 80 -8.76 -24.22 15.10
CA THR A 80 -8.64 -24.98 16.35
C THR A 80 -8.55 -26.48 16.12
N GLU A 81 -9.09 -26.98 15.01
CA GLU A 81 -9.07 -28.39 14.62
C GLU A 81 -7.85 -28.71 13.75
N SER A 82 -7.28 -27.71 13.07
CA SER A 82 -6.05 -27.83 12.28
C SER A 82 -5.08 -26.68 12.60
N PRO A 83 -4.22 -26.82 13.62
CA PRO A 83 -3.35 -25.73 14.08
C PRO A 83 -2.36 -25.19 13.04
N ASN A 84 -2.17 -25.89 11.92
CA ASN A 84 -1.32 -25.43 10.83
C ASN A 84 -2.06 -24.61 9.78
N ASP A 85 -3.40 -24.58 9.84
CA ASP A 85 -4.24 -23.84 8.91
C ASP A 85 -4.55 -22.45 9.48
N TRP A 86 -4.25 -21.46 8.65
CA TRP A 86 -4.36 -20.05 8.99
C TRP A 86 -5.30 -19.35 8.02
N TYR A 87 -6.09 -18.44 8.57
CA TYR A 87 -7.09 -17.68 7.86
C TYR A 87 -6.96 -16.20 8.18
N VAL A 88 -7.50 -15.35 7.33
CA VAL A 88 -7.51 -13.90 7.51
C VAL A 88 -8.94 -13.41 7.40
N ARG A 89 -9.35 -12.56 8.34
CA ARG A 89 -10.64 -11.87 8.33
C ARG A 89 -10.42 -10.36 8.30
N PRO A 90 -10.50 -9.74 7.13
CA PRO A 90 -10.59 -8.30 7.01
C PRO A 90 -12.01 -7.83 7.38
N VAL A 91 -12.11 -6.83 8.25
CA VAL A 91 -13.36 -6.15 8.58
C VAL A 91 -13.17 -4.65 8.55
N ARG A 92 -14.27 -3.93 8.34
CA ARG A 92 -14.30 -2.46 8.39
C ARG A 92 -15.14 -2.02 9.58
N GLY A 93 -14.81 -0.88 10.16
CA GLY A 93 -15.70 -0.21 11.09
C GLY A 93 -15.46 1.29 11.14
N SER A 94 -16.38 2.01 11.76
CA SER A 94 -16.24 3.45 12.01
C SER A 94 -17.08 3.90 13.21
N PRO A 95 -16.71 5.01 13.86
CA PRO A 95 -17.55 5.63 14.87
C PRO A 95 -18.85 6.17 14.27
N THR A 96 -19.98 5.70 14.77
CA THR A 96 -21.32 6.17 14.37
C THR A 96 -21.95 6.98 15.49
N ARG A 97 -22.41 8.20 15.16
CA ARG A 97 -23.07 9.09 16.11
C ARG A 97 -24.45 8.54 16.50
N GLN A 98 -24.69 8.44 17.79
CA GLN A 98 -25.94 7.98 18.38
C GLN A 98 -26.91 9.15 18.60
N ALA A 99 -28.19 8.85 18.82
CA ALA A 99 -29.23 9.87 19.04
C ALA A 99 -28.95 10.76 20.27
N ASN A 100 -28.30 10.22 21.29
CA ASN A 100 -27.90 10.95 22.51
C ASN A 100 -26.61 11.77 22.35
N GLY A 101 -26.02 11.80 21.15
CA GLY A 101 -24.79 12.53 20.84
C GLY A 101 -23.48 11.79 21.12
N SER A 102 -23.51 10.56 21.67
CA SER A 102 -22.30 9.74 21.82
C SER A 102 -21.88 9.11 20.49
N TYR A 103 -20.67 8.53 20.44
CA TYR A 103 -20.18 7.75 19.30
C TYR A 103 -19.96 6.31 19.74
N VAL A 104 -20.37 5.36 18.91
CA VAL A 104 -20.12 3.93 19.10
C VAL A 104 -19.43 3.40 17.86
N PHE A 105 -18.33 2.66 18.04
CA PHE A 105 -17.66 2.01 16.92
C PHE A 105 -18.54 0.86 16.41
N GLN A 106 -18.93 0.93 15.15
CA GLN A 106 -19.75 -0.09 14.51
C GLN A 106 -18.94 -0.80 13.44
N LEU A 107 -18.95 -2.13 13.50
CA LEU A 107 -18.45 -2.95 12.40
C LEU A 107 -19.45 -2.85 11.24
N MET A 108 -18.88 -2.80 10.04
CA MET A 108 -19.59 -2.67 8.78
C MET A 108 -19.06 -3.76 7.84
N ASN A 109 -19.86 -4.11 6.84
CA ASN A 109 -19.43 -5.09 5.84
C ASN A 109 -18.20 -4.55 5.10
N LEU A 110 -17.24 -5.41 4.81
CA LEU A 110 -16.18 -5.22 3.84
C LEU A 110 -16.31 -6.38 2.85
N GLU A 111 -16.38 -6.11 1.55
CA GLU A 111 -16.35 -7.21 0.57
C GLU A 111 -14.93 -7.79 0.57
N VAL A 112 -14.82 -9.08 0.87
CA VAL A 112 -13.53 -9.77 0.95
C VAL A 112 -13.43 -10.72 -0.22
N HIS A 113 -12.51 -10.44 -1.13
CA HIS A 113 -12.17 -11.37 -2.20
C HIS A 113 -10.90 -12.16 -1.86
N CYS A 114 -10.86 -13.41 -2.30
CA CYS A 114 -9.66 -14.24 -2.22
C CYS A 114 -9.34 -14.81 -3.60
N ILE A 115 -8.09 -15.24 -3.79
CA ILE A 115 -7.68 -15.93 -5.01
C ILE A 115 -7.30 -17.38 -4.67
N ASP A 116 -7.93 -18.35 -5.33
CA ASP A 116 -7.63 -19.77 -5.12
C ASP A 116 -6.26 -20.17 -5.74
N ALA A 117 -5.86 -21.43 -5.56
CA ALA A 117 -4.58 -21.92 -6.10
C ALA A 117 -4.54 -21.99 -7.65
N ALA A 118 -5.70 -21.98 -8.30
CA ALA A 118 -5.83 -21.94 -9.76
C ALA A 118 -5.85 -20.50 -10.31
N GLY A 119 -5.83 -19.49 -9.44
CA GLY A 119 -5.86 -18.07 -9.82
C GLY A 119 -7.27 -17.50 -9.97
N ASN A 120 -8.32 -18.23 -9.58
CA ASN A 120 -9.69 -17.71 -9.65
C ASN A 120 -9.97 -16.80 -8.46
N GLN A 121 -10.39 -15.58 -8.74
CA GLN A 121 -10.90 -14.66 -7.71
C GLN A 121 -12.34 -15.02 -7.36
N TYR A 122 -12.66 -15.08 -6.08
CA TYR A 122 -14.01 -15.33 -5.58
C TYR A 122 -14.31 -14.47 -4.36
N LEU A 123 -15.60 -14.20 -4.12
CA LEU A 123 -16.09 -13.53 -2.91
C LEU A 123 -16.12 -14.53 -1.75
N ALA A 124 -15.45 -14.23 -0.64
CA ALA A 124 -15.56 -15.00 0.59
C ALA A 124 -16.88 -14.65 1.29
N THR A 125 -17.90 -15.50 1.13
CA THR A 125 -19.23 -15.29 1.72
C THR A 125 -19.24 -15.20 3.25
N THR A 126 -18.24 -15.78 3.91
CA THR A 126 -18.01 -15.69 5.35
C THR A 126 -17.18 -14.47 5.77
N GLY A 127 -16.62 -13.72 4.81
CA GLY A 127 -15.63 -12.66 5.05
C GLY A 127 -14.25 -13.18 5.45
N ILE A 128 -13.99 -14.49 5.34
CA ILE A 128 -12.75 -15.13 5.78
C ILE A 128 -12.05 -15.79 4.58
N CYS A 129 -10.79 -15.45 4.37
CA CYS A 129 -9.92 -16.08 3.37
C CYS A 129 -8.96 -17.09 4.03
N PRO A 130 -8.67 -18.24 3.40
CA PRO A 130 -7.42 -18.95 3.68
C PRO A 130 -6.23 -18.01 3.48
N LEU A 131 -5.23 -18.05 4.37
CA LEU A 131 -4.12 -17.09 4.37
C LEU A 131 -3.39 -17.02 3.03
N ASP A 132 -3.16 -18.15 2.36
CA ASP A 132 -2.51 -18.15 1.05
C ASP A 132 -3.40 -17.55 -0.05
N GLY A 133 -4.73 -17.69 0.07
CA GLY A 133 -5.65 -17.04 -0.86
C GLY A 133 -5.75 -15.53 -0.65
N PHE A 134 -5.67 -15.09 0.61
CA PHE A 134 -5.53 -13.68 0.96
C PHE A 134 -4.23 -13.09 0.43
N ARG A 135 -3.10 -13.81 0.59
CA ARG A 135 -1.79 -13.38 0.05
C ARG A 135 -1.85 -13.18 -1.47
N ARG A 136 -2.43 -14.14 -2.20
CA ARG A 136 -2.61 -14.01 -3.65
C ARG A 136 -3.48 -12.82 -4.03
N MET A 137 -4.54 -12.53 -3.28
CA MET A 137 -5.37 -11.33 -3.50
C MET A 137 -4.57 -10.04 -3.32
N VAL A 138 -3.78 -9.93 -2.23
CA VAL A 138 -2.91 -8.77 -2.02
C VAL A 138 -1.89 -8.65 -3.16
N ASP A 139 -1.29 -9.76 -3.57
CA ASP A 139 -0.28 -9.78 -4.65
C ASP A 139 -0.86 -9.46 -6.03
N TYR A 140 -2.17 -9.61 -6.23
CA TYR A 140 -2.84 -9.33 -7.50
C TYR A 140 -2.69 -7.87 -7.97
N SER A 141 -2.59 -6.93 -7.03
CA SER A 141 -2.40 -5.50 -7.32
C SER A 141 -0.98 -5.00 -7.05
N ARG A 142 0.00 -5.91 -6.97
CA ARG A 142 1.42 -5.58 -6.79
C ARG A 142 1.96 -4.86 -8.04
N PRO A 143 2.91 -3.91 -7.89
CA PRO A 143 3.65 -3.37 -9.01
C PRO A 143 4.22 -4.47 -9.92
N SER A 144 4.15 -4.30 -11.24
CA SER A 144 4.73 -5.26 -12.20
C SER A 144 6.26 -5.22 -12.25
N VAL A 145 6.87 -4.17 -11.69
CA VAL A 145 8.33 -3.98 -11.59
C VAL A 145 8.76 -3.68 -10.15
N PRO A 146 10.01 -4.02 -9.78
CA PRO A 146 10.57 -3.60 -8.49
C PRO A 146 10.48 -2.08 -8.30
N ASN A 147 10.02 -1.64 -7.13
CA ASN A 147 9.78 -0.23 -6.80
C ASN A 147 8.82 0.50 -7.76
N GLY A 148 7.92 -0.20 -8.44
CA GLY A 148 7.02 0.42 -9.40
C GLY A 148 6.14 1.52 -8.79
N GLN A 149 5.83 1.48 -7.49
CA GLN A 149 5.17 2.58 -6.77
C GLN A 149 5.94 3.92 -6.82
N CYS A 150 7.22 3.88 -7.17
CA CYS A 150 8.08 5.05 -7.37
C CYS A 150 8.18 5.48 -8.84
N THR A 151 7.56 4.75 -9.77
CA THR A 151 7.45 5.16 -11.16
C THR A 151 6.50 6.34 -11.25
N LEU A 152 6.97 7.45 -11.82
CA LEU A 152 6.14 8.62 -12.12
C LEU A 152 6.08 8.83 -13.63
N ALA A 153 4.93 9.29 -14.14
CA ALA A 153 4.88 9.77 -15.51
C ALA A 153 5.80 11.00 -15.64
N GLN A 154 6.45 11.17 -16.79
CA GLN A 154 7.41 12.26 -16.99
C GLN A 154 6.81 13.63 -16.69
N ASN A 155 5.56 13.87 -17.11
CA ASN A 155 4.84 15.11 -16.82
C ASN A 155 4.57 15.32 -15.32
N GLN A 156 4.29 14.26 -14.56
CA GLN A 156 4.12 14.35 -13.11
C GLN A 156 5.45 14.74 -12.45
N TYR A 157 6.55 14.12 -12.88
CA TYR A 157 7.87 14.49 -12.40
C TYR A 157 8.24 15.94 -12.74
N ASP A 158 8.01 16.35 -13.98
CA ASP A 158 8.28 17.72 -14.43
C ASP A 158 7.44 18.76 -13.68
N ASN A 159 6.18 18.44 -13.37
CA ASN A 159 5.29 19.30 -12.59
C ASN A 159 5.75 19.49 -11.14
N MET A 160 6.53 18.55 -10.58
CA MET A 160 7.14 18.75 -9.25
C MET A 160 8.25 19.80 -9.27
N GLY A 161 8.82 20.13 -10.44
CA GLY A 161 9.86 21.13 -10.59
C GLY A 161 11.16 20.79 -9.85
N CYS A 162 11.47 19.50 -9.71
CA CYS A 162 12.61 19.06 -8.92
C CYS A 162 13.95 19.41 -9.57
N PRO A 163 14.96 19.87 -8.79
CA PRO A 163 16.32 19.95 -9.30
C PRO A 163 16.76 18.56 -9.74
N ARG A 164 17.23 18.36 -10.96
CA ARG A 164 17.65 17.04 -11.46
C ARG A 164 18.94 16.57 -10.80
N THR A 165 19.89 17.48 -10.59
CA THR A 165 21.15 17.23 -9.90
C THR A 165 21.56 18.43 -9.05
N VAL A 166 22.62 18.27 -8.25
CA VAL A 166 23.24 19.37 -7.51
C VAL A 166 23.71 20.52 -8.43
N ALA A 167 23.98 20.25 -9.72
CA ALA A 167 24.42 21.25 -10.69
C ALA A 167 23.35 22.31 -11.02
N ASP A 168 22.07 22.01 -10.77
CA ASP A 168 20.99 22.98 -10.98
C ASP A 168 21.01 24.13 -9.98
N GLY A 169 21.81 24.04 -8.91
CA GLY A 169 21.99 25.09 -7.91
C GLY A 169 20.71 25.45 -7.14
N LYS A 170 19.70 24.58 -7.17
CA LYS A 170 18.39 24.79 -6.52
C LYS A 170 18.22 23.84 -5.33
N PRO A 171 17.60 24.30 -4.24
CA PRO A 171 17.27 23.42 -3.12
C PRO A 171 16.18 22.41 -3.52
N VAL A 172 16.14 21.28 -2.80
CA VAL A 172 15.08 20.28 -2.95
C VAL A 172 13.80 20.81 -2.32
N GLN A 173 12.80 21.11 -3.14
CA GLN A 173 11.47 21.57 -2.70
C GLN A 173 10.71 20.46 -1.96
N GLY A 174 9.69 20.81 -1.17
CA GLY A 174 8.98 19.85 -0.29
C GLY A 174 8.43 18.60 -0.98
N TYR A 175 7.83 18.74 -2.17
CA TYR A 175 7.33 17.58 -2.95
C TYR A 175 8.46 16.68 -3.45
N CYS A 176 9.56 17.28 -3.90
CA CYS A 176 10.76 16.56 -4.33
C CYS A 176 11.42 15.85 -3.16
N TRP A 177 11.47 16.50 -2.00
CA TRP A 177 12.00 15.92 -0.77
C TRP A 177 11.22 14.66 -0.42
N MET A 178 9.89 14.74 -0.42
CA MET A 178 9.02 13.61 -0.09
C MET A 178 9.23 12.44 -1.06
N TYR A 179 9.20 12.72 -2.38
CA TYR A 179 9.44 11.70 -3.39
C TYR A 179 10.81 11.04 -3.20
N ARG A 180 11.88 11.82 -3.05
CA ARG A 180 13.23 11.29 -2.90
C ARG A 180 13.45 10.51 -1.61
N TYR A 181 12.78 10.93 -0.53
CA TYR A 181 12.83 10.22 0.75
C TYR A 181 12.15 8.85 0.67
N VAL A 182 10.99 8.76 0.01
CA VAL A 182 10.22 7.51 -0.13
C VAL A 182 10.80 6.60 -1.23
N CYS A 183 11.37 7.20 -2.28
CA CYS A 183 11.85 6.51 -3.47
C CYS A 183 13.36 6.71 -3.72
N PRO A 184 14.24 6.44 -2.74
CA PRO A 184 15.64 6.84 -2.83
C PRO A 184 16.43 6.13 -3.93
N GLN A 185 15.99 4.92 -4.32
CA GLN A 185 16.67 4.11 -5.35
C GLN A 185 16.40 4.58 -6.78
N THR A 186 15.29 5.27 -7.03
CA THR A 186 14.86 5.75 -8.36
C THR A 186 14.77 7.28 -8.42
N ALA A 187 15.17 7.96 -7.35
CA ALA A 187 15.08 9.39 -7.15
C ALA A 187 15.99 10.21 -8.08
N CYS A 188 17.14 9.65 -8.44
CA CYS A 188 18.20 10.31 -9.19
C CYS A 188 18.29 9.80 -10.62
N PRO A 189 18.65 10.67 -11.57
CA PRO A 189 18.94 10.25 -12.93
C PRO A 189 20.18 9.35 -12.96
N ASP A 190 20.29 8.54 -14.02
CA ASP A 190 21.45 7.65 -14.24
C ASP A 190 22.79 8.40 -14.08
N GLY A 191 23.78 7.73 -13.51
CA GLY A 191 25.08 8.31 -13.20
C GLY A 191 25.10 9.25 -11.99
N ASN A 192 24.03 9.26 -11.17
CA ASN A 192 23.97 10.03 -9.93
C ASN A 192 23.47 9.17 -8.76
N VAL A 193 23.91 9.53 -7.55
CA VAL A 193 23.50 8.94 -6.27
C VAL A 193 22.82 9.99 -5.40
N LEU A 194 21.83 9.54 -4.63
CA LEU A 194 21.11 10.40 -3.71
C LEU A 194 21.95 10.64 -2.44
N GLY A 195 22.25 11.91 -2.16
CA GLY A 195 22.84 12.37 -0.91
C GLY A 195 21.88 12.12 0.24
N ARG A 196 22.36 11.46 1.30
CA ARG A 196 21.52 11.08 2.45
C ARG A 196 21.04 12.28 3.27
N GLU A 197 21.83 13.35 3.33
CA GLU A 197 21.58 14.47 4.23
C GLU A 197 20.66 15.53 3.61
N ASP A 198 20.84 15.82 2.32
CA ASP A 198 20.15 16.90 1.61
C ASP A 198 19.18 16.39 0.52
N LEU A 199 19.15 15.08 0.28
CA LEU A 199 18.40 14.44 -0.80
C LEU A 199 18.69 15.05 -2.17
N GLN A 200 19.91 15.53 -2.40
CA GLN A 200 20.38 15.98 -3.72
C GLN A 200 20.98 14.83 -4.51
N CYS A 201 20.96 14.94 -5.83
CA CYS A 201 21.59 13.95 -6.71
C CYS A 201 23.00 14.40 -7.08
N TYR A 202 23.99 13.64 -6.61
CA TYR A 202 25.41 13.86 -6.84
C TYR A 202 25.92 12.89 -7.90
N PRO A 203 26.83 13.32 -8.80
CA PRO A 203 27.45 12.40 -9.75
C PRO A 203 28.10 11.21 -9.03
N THR A 204 27.90 9.99 -9.53
CA THR A 204 28.60 8.78 -9.09
C THR A 204 30.04 8.83 -9.59
N GLY A 205 30.84 9.79 -9.09
CA GLY A 205 32.27 9.94 -9.37
C GLY A 205 32.70 9.79 -10.82
N GLY A 206 33.02 10.90 -11.49
CA GLY A 206 34.13 10.85 -12.44
C GLY A 206 35.39 10.46 -11.66
N ASN A 207 36.20 9.54 -12.20
CA ASN A 207 37.50 9.14 -11.64
C ASN A 207 38.22 10.34 -11.01
N THR A 208 38.51 10.25 -9.70
CA THR A 208 39.59 11.05 -9.13
C THR A 208 40.88 10.50 -9.72
N SER A 209 41.50 11.32 -10.57
CA SER A 209 42.89 11.23 -11.02
C SER A 209 43.87 10.92 -9.90
#